data_AF-A0AAV0BP18-F1
#
_entry.id   AF-A0AAV0BP18-F1
#
_cell.length_a   1.000
_cell.length_b   1.000
_cell.length_c   1.000
_cell.angle_alpha   90.00
_cell.angle_beta   90.00
_cell.angle_gamma   90.00
#
_symmetry.space_group_name_H-M   'P 1'
#
loop_
_entity.id
_entity.type
_entity.pdbx_description
1 polymer ?
#
loop_
_entity_poly.entity_id
_entity_poly.type
_entity_poly.pdbx_seq_one_letter_code
_entity_poly.pdbx_strand_id
1 'polypeptide(L)'
;MLRAGNFILASLVILLALFRGIIKPKIDEIGLFRKAINLNNKRCYRVEALEACEDLFVDRDSGLAYLACSNRLHRAYWTPALTLLRRDKLPFPSQDYIAVLNLNTLKHHKLDLVNLPPHLIKNGLHTHGIDLYVHPSDGFEDDHGQIRLSGDSSDGSGSVRKATIYAINHNPPDDLNTTSSVGAQSVIEVFDTLLGDTQATHRRTIESGFILTPNNIVGMSESSFYVSNDHKKKVHWLPRATDNIHLTPSGAIITANIPAIAKFIGMVKKYPTDKELSSPVEVWRVSNSSFGKEFVGGKVQVEKIFADDSREVSGTTGVAVWRSNLIMTDRQITNEVDRSLERCKVYEDRIKQLKDSLDSNSLSIRTGQSHLTYLNHQSEQVLRSIESESKRLIDQISASSKVYSRKPNKNYEQSFNSSRKGPPNSEFDEELDKEDVSLIDKNHQNIGRAFKNESINGRDDEDNDSLNKFQQSYIDSNHQLNRARLKVN
;
A
#
# COMPACT_ATOMS: atom_id res chain seq x y z
N MET A 1 20.64 -45.88 38.41
CA MET A 1 21.11 -44.71 37.62
C MET A 1 20.76 -44.81 36.13
N LEU A 2 21.01 -45.94 35.44
CA LEU A 2 20.69 -46.13 34.02
C LEU A 2 19.22 -45.86 33.61
N ARG A 3 18.24 -46.30 34.41
CA ARG A 3 16.81 -46.05 34.11
C ARG A 3 16.44 -44.55 34.15
N ALA A 4 16.98 -43.80 35.13
CA ALA A 4 16.73 -42.37 35.25
C ALA A 4 17.36 -41.58 34.09
N GLY A 5 18.55 -41.97 33.63
CA GLY A 5 19.20 -41.36 32.46
C GLY A 5 18.39 -41.52 31.17
N ASN A 6 17.77 -42.69 30.96
CA ASN A 6 16.92 -42.93 29.79
C ASN A 6 15.62 -42.11 29.82
N PHE A 7 15.01 -41.92 31.00
CA PHE A 7 13.84 -41.04 31.13
C PHE A 7 14.19 -39.58 30.85
N ILE A 8 15.31 -39.08 31.37
CA ILE A 8 15.77 -37.71 31.13
C ILE A 8 16.04 -37.50 29.63
N LEU A 9 16.72 -38.44 28.97
CA LEU A 9 17.00 -38.35 27.54
C LEU A 9 15.72 -38.37 26.70
N ALA A 10 14.78 -39.28 27.01
CA ALA A 10 13.49 -39.34 26.31
C ALA A 10 12.68 -38.05 26.47
N SER A 11 12.61 -37.51 27.69
CA SER A 11 11.97 -36.21 27.93
C SER A 11 12.65 -35.07 27.16
N LEU A 12 13.98 -35.07 27.09
CA LEU A 12 14.73 -34.05 26.34
C LEU A 12 14.43 -34.13 24.83
N VAL A 13 14.37 -35.33 24.26
CA VAL A 13 14.02 -35.56 22.84
C VAL A 13 12.60 -35.09 22.54
N ILE A 14 11.63 -35.39 23.43
CA ILE A 14 10.24 -34.93 23.27
C ILE A 14 10.18 -33.40 23.34
N LEU A 15 10.86 -32.77 24.30
CA LEU A 15 10.92 -31.30 24.42
C LEU A 15 11.57 -30.66 23.20
N LEU A 16 12.65 -31.25 22.66
CA LEU A 16 13.29 -30.80 21.42
C LEU A 16 12.37 -30.93 20.21
N ALA A 17 11.60 -32.02 20.12
CA ALA A 17 10.63 -32.24 19.05
C ALA A 17 9.47 -31.23 19.13
N LEU A 18 8.92 -30.99 20.33
CA LEU A 18 7.90 -29.95 20.55
C LEU A 18 8.44 -28.55 20.26
N PHE A 19 9.68 -28.27 20.68
CA PHE A 19 10.33 -27.00 20.39
C PHE A 19 10.50 -26.80 18.89
N ARG A 20 11.04 -27.78 18.15
CA ARG A 20 11.27 -27.66 16.70
C ARG A 20 9.98 -27.71 15.88
N GLY A 21 9.01 -28.52 16.27
CA GLY A 21 7.78 -28.74 15.50
C GLY A 21 6.68 -27.71 15.74
N ILE A 22 6.63 -27.11 16.93
CA ILE A 22 5.53 -26.22 17.33
C ILE A 22 6.03 -24.83 17.72
N ILE A 23 6.99 -24.76 18.65
CA ILE A 23 7.39 -23.47 19.25
C ILE A 23 8.24 -22.64 18.27
N LYS A 24 9.26 -23.23 17.67
CA LYS A 24 10.18 -22.54 16.76
C LYS A 24 9.44 -21.94 15.55
N PRO A 25 8.55 -22.67 14.84
CA PRO A 25 7.77 -22.07 13.76
C PRO A 25 6.95 -20.86 14.20
N LYS A 26 6.38 -20.89 15.42
CA LYS A 26 5.62 -19.76 15.97
C LYS A 26 6.51 -18.57 16.35
N ILE A 27 7.70 -18.83 16.89
CA ILE A 27 8.70 -17.77 17.15
C ILE A 27 9.15 -17.13 15.84
N ASP A 28 9.39 -17.94 14.81
CA ASP A 28 9.79 -17.48 13.47
C ASP A 28 8.65 -16.68 12.80
N GLU A 29 7.38 -17.12 12.94
CA GLU A 29 6.18 -16.43 12.43
C GLU A 29 5.96 -15.07 13.09
N ILE A 30 6.13 -14.96 14.41
CA ILE A 30 6.01 -13.68 15.14
C ILE A 30 7.21 -12.76 14.83
N GLY A 31 8.31 -13.33 14.35
CA GLY A 31 9.50 -12.59 13.95
C GLY A 31 10.25 -11.97 15.12
N LEU A 32 10.17 -12.57 16.33
CA LEU A 32 10.78 -12.03 17.56
C LEU A 32 12.28 -11.71 17.41
N PHE A 33 12.99 -12.48 16.59
CA PHE A 33 14.42 -12.31 16.34
C PHE A 33 14.73 -11.92 14.89
N ARG A 34 13.71 -11.64 14.07
CA ARG A 34 13.90 -11.32 12.66
C ARG A 34 14.37 -9.88 12.52
N LYS A 35 15.48 -9.69 11.81
CA LYS A 35 15.97 -8.38 11.38
C LYS A 35 15.73 -8.27 9.88
N ALA A 36 15.08 -7.20 9.45
CA ALA A 36 15.01 -6.88 8.03
C ALA A 36 16.40 -6.45 7.55
N ILE A 37 16.83 -7.01 6.42
CA ILE A 37 18.06 -6.63 5.74
C ILE A 37 17.64 -5.80 4.54
N ASN A 38 18.12 -4.56 4.47
CA ASN A 38 17.72 -3.59 3.45
C ASN A 38 17.96 -4.12 2.03
N LEU A 39 16.95 -3.97 1.17
CA LEU A 39 16.96 -4.39 -0.22
C LEU A 39 16.11 -3.44 -1.06
N ASN A 40 16.67 -2.92 -2.14
CA ASN A 40 15.98 -2.04 -3.11
C ASN A 40 15.30 -0.79 -2.49
N ASN A 41 15.78 -0.30 -1.35
CA ASN A 41 15.19 0.81 -0.60
C ASN A 41 15.90 2.17 -0.79
N LYS A 42 16.84 2.28 -1.74
CA LYS A 42 17.67 3.50 -1.93
C LYS A 42 16.98 4.62 -2.72
N ARG A 43 15.86 4.33 -3.38
CA ARG A 43 15.16 5.26 -4.29
C ARG A 43 13.69 5.42 -3.90
N CYS A 44 13.45 5.60 -2.60
CA CYS A 44 12.12 5.84 -2.06
C CYS A 44 11.79 7.33 -2.13
N TYR A 45 10.59 7.66 -2.60
CA TYR A 45 10.04 9.01 -2.57
C TYR A 45 8.73 8.97 -1.82
N ARG A 46 8.54 9.98 -0.97
CA ARG A 46 7.35 10.11 -0.15
C ARG A 46 6.36 11.05 -0.81
N VAL A 47 5.09 10.65 -0.84
CA VAL A 47 3.99 11.57 -1.15
C VAL A 47 3.54 12.20 0.16
N GLU A 48 3.75 13.51 0.29
CA GLU A 48 3.37 14.27 1.48
C GLU A 48 1.84 14.38 1.62
N ALA A 49 1.38 14.67 2.83
CA ALA A 49 -0.04 14.87 3.21
C ALA A 49 -0.98 13.66 3.07
N LEU A 50 -0.53 12.52 2.55
CA LEU A 50 -1.22 11.23 2.68
C LEU A 50 -0.80 10.55 3.98
N GLU A 51 -1.79 10.21 4.81
CA GLU A 51 -1.57 9.64 6.14
C GLU A 51 -2.41 8.38 6.34
N ALA A 52 -1.83 7.40 7.03
CA ALA A 52 -2.50 6.19 7.51
C ALA A 52 -3.41 5.50 6.47
N CYS A 53 -2.98 5.53 5.21
CA CYS A 53 -3.58 4.75 4.14
C CYS A 53 -3.24 3.29 4.38
N GLU A 54 -4.26 2.44 4.36
CA GLU A 54 -4.09 1.03 4.70
C GLU A 54 -4.04 0.18 3.42
N ASP A 55 -4.91 0.47 2.46
CA ASP A 55 -4.95 -0.21 1.17
C ASP A 55 -4.96 0.77 -0.01
N LEU A 56 -4.62 0.27 -1.19
CA LEU A 56 -4.62 1.03 -2.43
C LEU A 56 -4.92 0.16 -3.66
N PHE A 57 -5.66 0.75 -4.59
CA PHE A 57 -5.82 0.27 -5.96
C PHE A 57 -5.01 1.16 -6.92
N VAL A 58 -4.45 0.57 -7.97
CA VAL A 58 -3.81 1.33 -9.06
C VAL A 58 -4.40 0.92 -10.40
N ASP A 59 -4.99 1.88 -11.10
CA ASP A 59 -5.34 1.72 -12.51
C ASP A 59 -4.06 1.83 -13.35
N ARG A 60 -3.76 0.75 -14.08
CA ARG A 60 -2.49 0.60 -14.80
C ARG A 60 -2.36 1.59 -15.95
N ASP A 61 -3.44 1.82 -16.67
CA ASP A 61 -3.44 2.58 -17.91
C ASP A 61 -3.27 4.07 -17.65
N SER A 62 -4.02 4.62 -16.68
CA SER A 62 -3.95 6.04 -16.33
C SER A 62 -2.82 6.38 -15.34
N GLY A 63 -2.39 5.42 -14.51
CA GLY A 63 -1.52 5.69 -13.37
C GLY A 63 -2.22 6.45 -12.25
N LEU A 64 -3.54 6.35 -12.15
CA LEU A 64 -4.30 6.82 -11.02
C LEU A 64 -4.35 5.74 -9.93
N ALA A 65 -4.07 6.13 -8.70
CA ALA A 65 -4.19 5.28 -7.53
C ALA A 65 -5.30 5.80 -6.61
N TYR A 66 -6.11 4.89 -6.08
CA TYR A 66 -7.15 5.18 -5.10
C TYR A 66 -6.74 4.57 -3.78
N LEU A 67 -6.69 5.38 -2.72
CA LEU A 67 -6.15 4.96 -1.42
C LEU A 67 -7.19 5.17 -0.31
N ALA A 68 -7.30 4.18 0.57
CA ALA A 68 -8.17 4.25 1.74
C ALA A 68 -7.41 4.79 2.95
N CYS A 69 -7.56 6.09 3.22
CA CYS A 69 -6.72 6.87 4.14
C CYS A 69 -7.45 7.32 5.40
N SER A 70 -6.69 7.64 6.44
CA SER A 70 -7.22 8.03 7.75
C SER A 70 -6.28 9.04 8.42
N ASN A 71 -6.66 9.53 9.60
CA ASN A 71 -5.72 10.17 10.50
C ASN A 71 -4.96 9.09 11.32
N ARG A 72 -3.64 9.27 11.50
CA ARG A 72 -2.81 8.32 12.28
C ARG A 72 -3.34 8.06 13.69
N LEU A 73 -3.91 9.08 14.32
CA LEU A 73 -4.49 8.98 15.66
C LEU A 73 -5.78 8.16 15.65
N HIS A 74 -6.66 8.38 14.67
CA HIS A 74 -7.91 7.64 14.55
C HIS A 74 -7.64 6.17 14.24
N ARG A 75 -6.69 5.87 13.34
CA ARG A 75 -6.27 4.49 13.05
C ARG A 75 -5.72 3.77 14.29
N ALA A 76 -4.95 4.47 15.13
CA ALA A 76 -4.47 3.91 16.40
C ALA A 76 -5.59 3.59 17.40
N TYR A 77 -6.73 4.28 17.31
CA TYR A 77 -7.92 4.01 18.10
C TYR A 77 -8.83 2.96 17.49
N TRP A 78 -8.86 2.87 16.16
CA TRP A 78 -9.78 2.02 15.43
C TRP A 78 -9.09 1.25 14.31
N THR A 79 -8.69 0.03 14.63
CA THR A 79 -8.18 -0.97 13.69
C THR A 79 -8.69 -2.34 14.16
N PRO A 80 -9.87 -2.78 13.68
CA PRO A 80 -10.49 -4.02 14.13
C PRO A 80 -9.62 -5.26 13.92
N ALA A 81 -8.85 -5.32 12.84
CA ALA A 81 -7.88 -6.40 12.57
C ALA A 81 -6.89 -6.64 13.73
N LEU A 82 -6.55 -5.58 14.47
CA LEU A 82 -5.65 -5.60 15.63
C LEU A 82 -6.38 -5.57 16.98
N THR A 83 -7.72 -5.68 16.97
CA THR A 83 -8.60 -5.53 18.14
C THR A 83 -8.39 -4.17 18.85
N LEU A 84 -8.12 -3.13 18.06
CA LEU A 84 -8.11 -1.75 18.52
C LEU A 84 -9.50 -1.18 18.32
N LEU A 85 -10.30 -1.22 19.37
CA LEU A 85 -11.72 -0.90 19.35
C LEU A 85 -12.04 0.23 20.34
N ARG A 86 -11.31 1.35 20.24
CA ARG A 86 -11.41 2.52 21.14
C ARG A 86 -12.43 3.52 20.62
N ARG A 87 -13.69 3.11 20.55
CA ARG A 87 -14.78 3.94 20.04
C ARG A 87 -14.97 5.25 20.80
N ASP A 88 -14.65 5.28 22.09
CA ASP A 88 -14.68 6.46 22.96
C ASP A 88 -13.72 7.58 22.51
N LYS A 89 -12.72 7.27 21.69
CA LYS A 89 -11.69 8.21 21.21
C LYS A 89 -11.85 8.63 19.76
N LEU A 90 -12.82 8.06 19.04
CA LEU A 90 -13.04 8.39 17.63
C LEU A 90 -13.79 9.71 17.46
N PRO A 91 -13.46 10.52 16.43
CA PRO A 91 -14.28 11.67 16.05
C PRO A 91 -15.65 11.21 15.55
N PHE A 92 -16.60 12.13 15.58
CA PHE A 92 -17.93 11.90 15.03
C PHE A 92 -18.39 13.15 14.25
N PRO A 93 -18.56 13.07 12.92
CA PRO A 93 -18.34 11.90 12.06
C PRO A 93 -16.85 11.53 11.93
N SER A 94 -16.59 10.34 11.38
CA SER A 94 -15.26 9.90 10.97
C SER A 94 -14.61 10.88 10.01
N GLN A 95 -13.27 10.95 10.07
CA GLN A 95 -12.46 11.78 9.18
C GLN A 95 -11.65 10.95 8.17
N ASP A 96 -11.89 9.63 8.12
CA ASP A 96 -11.26 8.79 7.09
C ASP A 96 -11.82 9.17 5.73
N TYR A 97 -11.03 8.93 4.68
CA TYR A 97 -11.30 9.44 3.34
C TYR A 97 -10.68 8.55 2.28
N ILE A 98 -11.22 8.63 1.07
CA ILE A 98 -10.60 8.04 -0.12
C ILE A 98 -9.77 9.15 -0.78
N ALA A 99 -8.50 8.87 -1.05
CA ALA A 99 -7.62 9.76 -1.79
C ALA A 99 -7.46 9.26 -3.23
N VAL A 100 -7.36 10.19 -4.18
CA VAL A 100 -6.97 9.91 -5.56
C VAL A 100 -5.59 10.50 -5.78
N LEU A 101 -4.62 9.67 -6.16
CA LEU A 101 -3.23 10.04 -6.41
C LEU A 101 -2.90 9.81 -7.88
N ASN A 102 -2.38 10.82 -8.55
CA ASN A 102 -1.83 10.69 -9.90
C ASN A 102 -0.34 10.33 -9.81
N LEU A 103 0.03 9.10 -10.15
CA LEU A 103 1.40 8.59 -10.04
C LEU A 103 2.38 9.24 -11.03
N ASN A 104 1.90 9.87 -12.10
CA ASN A 104 2.76 10.61 -13.02
C ASN A 104 3.18 11.98 -12.44
N THR A 105 2.33 12.61 -11.64
CA THR A 105 2.56 13.99 -11.13
C THR A 105 2.77 14.06 -9.62
N LEU A 106 2.49 12.97 -8.90
CA LEU A 106 2.43 12.85 -7.44
C LEU A 106 1.43 13.80 -6.77
N LYS A 107 0.55 14.44 -7.54
CA LYS A 107 -0.56 15.24 -7.00
C LYS A 107 -1.68 14.33 -6.53
N HIS A 108 -2.32 14.71 -5.44
CA HIS A 108 -3.47 14.01 -4.90
C HIS A 108 -4.56 14.97 -4.46
N HIS A 109 -5.78 14.44 -4.36
CA HIS A 109 -6.93 15.09 -3.77
C HIS A 109 -7.77 14.09 -2.99
N LYS A 110 -8.60 14.59 -2.09
CA LYS A 110 -9.63 13.78 -1.42
C LYS A 110 -10.84 13.67 -2.34
N LEU A 111 -11.42 12.47 -2.40
CA LEU A 111 -12.63 12.20 -3.17
C LEU A 111 -13.84 12.67 -2.36
N ASP A 112 -14.64 13.56 -2.94
CA ASP A 112 -15.87 14.07 -2.35
C ASP A 112 -16.99 13.02 -2.53
N LEU A 113 -17.42 12.43 -1.43
CA LEU A 113 -18.45 11.40 -1.44
C LEU A 113 -19.84 12.04 -1.36
N VAL A 114 -20.68 11.79 -2.35
CA VAL A 114 -22.03 12.39 -2.48
C VAL A 114 -23.12 11.32 -2.43
N ASN A 115 -24.39 11.76 -2.33
CA ASN A 115 -25.56 10.89 -2.19
C ASN A 115 -25.50 9.96 -0.96
N LEU A 116 -24.91 10.44 0.14
CA LEU A 116 -24.65 9.60 1.31
C LEU A 116 -25.94 9.17 2.03
N PRO A 117 -26.10 7.89 2.40
CA PRO A 117 -27.18 7.42 3.24
C PRO A 117 -27.04 7.95 4.67
N PRO A 118 -28.12 7.93 5.49
CA PRO A 118 -28.11 8.51 6.83
C PRO A 118 -27.00 8.00 7.75
N HIS A 119 -26.61 6.72 7.65
CA HIS A 119 -25.54 6.19 8.49
C HIS A 119 -24.16 6.75 8.13
N LEU A 120 -23.87 6.98 6.84
CA LEU A 120 -22.62 7.62 6.41
C LEU A 120 -22.60 9.12 6.71
N ILE A 121 -23.75 9.81 6.62
CA ILE A 121 -23.86 11.21 7.04
C ILE A 121 -23.60 11.33 8.56
N LYS A 122 -24.18 10.42 9.35
CA LYS A 122 -24.08 10.42 10.82
C LYS A 122 -22.67 10.02 11.28
N ASN A 123 -22.17 8.87 10.79
CA ASN A 123 -20.96 8.24 11.31
C ASN A 123 -19.71 8.60 10.52
N GLY A 124 -19.83 9.06 9.27
CA GLY A 124 -18.72 9.11 8.33
C GLY A 124 -18.28 7.72 7.86
N LEU A 125 -17.21 7.69 7.07
CA LEU A 125 -16.59 6.46 6.58
C LEU A 125 -15.43 6.05 7.50
N HIS A 126 -15.36 4.79 7.93
CA HIS A 126 -14.21 4.21 8.64
C HIS A 126 -13.47 3.25 7.71
N THR A 127 -12.77 3.81 6.71
CA THR A 127 -12.28 3.03 5.56
C THR A 127 -11.02 2.21 5.86
N HIS A 128 -10.94 1.02 5.27
CA HIS A 128 -9.81 0.09 5.41
C HIS A 128 -9.30 -0.36 4.04
N GLY A 129 -9.84 -1.47 3.52
CA GLY A 129 -9.52 -1.96 2.17
C GLY A 129 -10.34 -1.29 1.08
N ILE A 130 -9.77 -1.19 -0.12
CA ILE A 130 -10.39 -0.57 -1.29
C ILE A 130 -10.01 -1.28 -2.57
N ASP A 131 -10.97 -1.45 -3.47
CA ASP A 131 -10.69 -1.86 -4.85
C ASP A 131 -11.67 -1.22 -5.84
N LEU A 132 -11.27 -1.12 -7.09
CA LEU A 132 -12.09 -0.55 -8.16
C LEU A 132 -12.31 -1.57 -9.27
N TYR A 133 -13.57 -1.73 -9.66
CA TYR A 133 -13.90 -2.27 -10.97
C TYR A 133 -13.91 -1.13 -11.99
N VAL A 134 -12.87 -1.05 -12.82
CA VAL A 134 -12.84 -0.13 -13.96
C VAL A 134 -13.64 -0.74 -15.10
N HIS A 135 -14.66 -0.02 -15.55
CA HIS A 135 -15.57 -0.52 -16.57
C HIS A 135 -14.81 -0.64 -17.88
N PRO A 136 -15.08 -1.69 -18.69
CA PRO A 136 -14.64 -1.72 -20.07
C PRO A 136 -15.03 -0.41 -20.75
N SER A 137 -14.16 0.11 -21.63
CA SER A 137 -14.42 1.33 -22.36
C SER A 137 -15.24 1.04 -23.61
N ASP A 138 -16.44 0.47 -23.44
CA ASP A 138 -17.50 0.48 -24.43
C ASP A 138 -18.20 1.84 -24.32
N GLY A 139 -18.12 2.63 -25.39
CA GLY A 139 -18.41 4.05 -25.40
C GLY A 139 -19.57 4.50 -24.51
N PHE A 140 -19.33 5.51 -23.68
CA PHE A 140 -20.38 6.01 -22.79
C PHE A 140 -21.38 6.86 -23.58
N GLU A 141 -22.66 6.65 -23.30
CA GLU A 141 -23.76 7.50 -23.74
C GLU A 141 -23.74 8.79 -22.90
N ASP A 142 -23.40 9.93 -23.50
CA ASP A 142 -23.41 11.21 -22.77
C ASP A 142 -24.83 11.63 -22.37
N ASP A 143 -24.97 12.69 -21.55
CA ASP A 143 -26.26 13.23 -21.11
C ASP A 143 -27.18 13.69 -22.27
N HIS A 144 -26.70 13.60 -23.51
CA HIS A 144 -27.43 13.88 -24.75
C HIS A 144 -27.77 12.61 -25.55
N GLY A 145 -27.57 11.42 -24.99
CA GLY A 145 -27.92 10.16 -25.66
C GLY A 145 -26.93 9.73 -26.75
N GLN A 146 -25.69 10.27 -26.76
CA GLN A 146 -24.70 9.93 -27.78
C GLN A 146 -23.64 8.97 -27.25
N ILE A 147 -23.53 7.79 -27.87
CA ILE A 147 -22.47 6.80 -27.61
C ILE A 147 -21.14 7.34 -28.14
N ARG A 148 -20.22 7.73 -27.25
CA ARG A 148 -18.88 8.18 -27.62
C ARG A 148 -17.89 7.02 -27.62
N LEU A 149 -17.43 6.60 -28.80
CA LEU A 149 -16.34 5.63 -28.92
C LEU A 149 -15.01 6.25 -28.43
N SER A 150 -14.25 5.47 -27.66
CA SER A 150 -12.93 5.87 -27.18
C SER A 150 -11.98 6.04 -28.38
N GLY A 151 -11.48 7.26 -28.63
CA GLY A 151 -10.32 7.42 -29.54
C GLY A 151 -10.18 8.69 -30.37
N ASP A 152 -11.06 9.70 -30.31
CA ASP A 152 -10.89 10.90 -31.16
C ASP A 152 -11.06 12.23 -30.42
N SER A 153 -10.37 12.38 -29.29
CA SER A 153 -10.13 13.68 -28.67
C SER A 153 -8.71 14.13 -29.02
N SER A 154 -8.62 14.95 -30.07
CA SER A 154 -7.43 15.71 -30.49
C SER A 154 -6.92 16.75 -29.46
N ASP A 155 -7.44 16.71 -28.23
CA ASP A 155 -7.10 17.60 -27.10
C ASP A 155 -6.33 16.89 -25.97
N GLY A 156 -5.86 15.65 -26.18
CA GLY A 156 -5.03 14.93 -25.20
C GLY A 156 -5.78 14.51 -23.91
N SER A 157 -7.07 14.79 -23.80
CA SER A 157 -7.94 14.26 -22.76
C SER A 157 -8.36 12.84 -23.16
N GLY A 158 -7.66 11.84 -22.60
CA GLY A 158 -7.98 10.42 -22.79
C GLY A 158 -9.42 10.09 -22.40
N SER A 159 -9.95 8.98 -22.92
CA SER A 159 -11.32 8.54 -22.63
C SER A 159 -11.57 8.47 -21.12
N VAL A 160 -12.60 9.19 -20.67
CA VAL A 160 -13.02 9.18 -19.27
C VAL A 160 -13.74 7.85 -19.00
N ARG A 161 -13.09 6.96 -18.25
CA ARG A 161 -13.61 5.63 -17.93
C ARG A 161 -14.41 5.66 -16.63
N LYS A 162 -15.56 4.97 -16.63
CA LYS A 162 -16.33 4.73 -15.40
C LYS A 162 -15.62 3.75 -14.49
N ALA A 163 -15.78 3.94 -13.18
CA ALA A 163 -15.31 3.00 -12.18
C ALA A 163 -16.33 2.84 -11.06
N THR A 164 -16.44 1.61 -10.56
CA THR A 164 -17.18 1.30 -9.33
C THR A 164 -16.18 1.01 -8.23
N ILE A 165 -16.21 1.83 -7.18
CA ILE A 165 -15.37 1.70 -5.98
C ILE A 165 -16.08 0.79 -4.98
N TYR A 166 -15.36 -0.21 -4.49
CA TYR A 166 -15.72 -1.02 -3.34
C TYR A 166 -14.82 -0.64 -2.16
N ALA A 167 -15.41 -0.07 -1.11
CA ALA A 167 -14.67 0.34 0.09
C ALA A 167 -15.16 -0.44 1.32
N ILE A 168 -14.23 -1.04 2.05
CA ILE A 168 -14.53 -1.63 3.36
C ILE A 168 -14.75 -0.50 4.35
N ASN A 169 -15.89 -0.54 5.07
CA ASN A 169 -16.24 0.41 6.11
C ASN A 169 -16.44 -0.33 7.44
N HIS A 170 -15.54 -0.13 8.40
CA HIS A 170 -15.62 -0.72 9.73
C HIS A 170 -16.42 0.16 10.69
N ASN A 171 -17.75 0.16 10.56
CA ASN A 171 -18.58 0.98 11.44
C ASN A 171 -18.40 0.55 12.92
N PRO A 172 -18.18 1.50 13.84
CA PRO A 172 -18.26 1.19 15.25
C PRO A 172 -19.70 0.99 15.70
N PRO A 173 -19.95 0.10 16.68
CA PRO A 173 -21.26 -0.01 17.30
C PRO A 173 -21.65 1.28 18.02
N ASP A 174 -22.95 1.58 18.07
CA ASP A 174 -23.49 2.75 18.75
C ASP A 174 -23.28 2.68 20.28
N ASP A 175 -23.34 1.48 20.87
CA ASP A 175 -23.13 1.27 22.30
C ASP A 175 -21.64 1.08 22.65
N LEU A 176 -21.11 2.06 23.38
CA LEU A 176 -19.73 2.07 23.87
C LEU A 176 -19.41 0.89 24.78
N ASN A 177 -20.38 0.40 25.55
CA ASN A 177 -20.16 -0.65 26.55
C ASN A 177 -19.96 -2.03 25.91
N THR A 178 -20.47 -2.23 24.70
CA THR A 178 -20.41 -3.51 23.97
C THR A 178 -19.36 -3.51 22.85
N THR A 179 -18.65 -2.38 22.66
CA THR A 179 -17.68 -2.24 21.57
C THR A 179 -16.61 -3.34 21.57
N SER A 180 -16.05 -3.67 22.74
CA SER A 180 -15.00 -4.69 22.88
C SER A 180 -15.50 -6.13 22.74
N SER A 181 -16.80 -6.38 22.90
CA SER A 181 -17.39 -7.71 22.81
C SER A 181 -18.01 -7.99 21.43
N VAL A 182 -18.60 -6.98 20.80
CA VAL A 182 -19.27 -7.09 19.50
C VAL A 182 -18.30 -6.87 18.33
N GLY A 183 -17.31 -6.00 18.51
CA GLY A 183 -16.39 -5.60 17.44
C GLY A 183 -17.03 -4.65 16.42
N ALA A 184 -16.37 -4.48 15.28
CA ALA A 184 -16.87 -3.62 14.22
C ALA A 184 -18.10 -4.21 13.49
N GLN A 185 -19.02 -3.34 13.10
CA GLN A 185 -20.16 -3.62 12.23
C GLN A 185 -19.74 -3.36 10.78
N SER A 186 -18.80 -4.19 10.31
CA SER A 186 -18.17 -4.02 8.99
C SER A 186 -19.16 -4.23 7.85
N VAL A 187 -19.15 -3.32 6.88
CA VAL A 187 -19.95 -3.36 5.65
C VAL A 187 -19.07 -3.02 4.45
N ILE A 188 -19.56 -3.25 3.24
CA ILE A 188 -18.96 -2.73 2.01
C ILE A 188 -19.80 -1.56 1.51
N GLU A 189 -19.18 -0.40 1.38
CA GLU A 189 -19.78 0.77 0.73
C GLU A 189 -19.39 0.76 -0.75
N VAL A 190 -20.37 0.97 -1.63
CA VAL A 190 -20.18 0.98 -3.08
C VAL A 190 -20.44 2.38 -3.60
N PHE A 191 -19.49 2.91 -4.37
CA PHE A 191 -19.59 4.21 -5.00
C PHE A 191 -19.34 4.11 -6.51
N ASP A 192 -19.95 5.00 -7.28
CA ASP A 192 -19.64 5.19 -8.69
C ASP A 192 -18.87 6.48 -8.90
N THR A 193 -17.89 6.45 -9.79
CA THR A 193 -17.08 7.60 -10.15
C THR A 193 -16.63 7.53 -11.60
N LEU A 194 -16.08 8.63 -12.09
CA LEU A 194 -15.24 8.65 -13.29
C LEU A 194 -13.78 8.61 -12.85
N LEU A 195 -12.93 7.86 -13.55
CA LEU A 195 -11.52 7.76 -13.19
C LEU A 195 -10.86 9.14 -13.15
N GLY A 196 -10.28 9.49 -12.00
CA GLY A 196 -9.59 10.75 -11.76
C GLY A 196 -10.49 11.90 -11.32
N ASP A 197 -11.80 11.70 -11.25
CA ASP A 197 -12.76 12.73 -10.85
C ASP A 197 -12.58 13.14 -9.37
N THR A 198 -13.14 14.29 -9.01
CA THR A 198 -13.14 14.79 -7.64
C THR A 198 -14.30 14.26 -6.81
N GLN A 199 -15.30 13.63 -7.45
CA GLN A 199 -16.50 13.14 -6.78
C GLN A 199 -16.75 11.64 -6.99
N ALA A 200 -17.37 11.00 -6.00
CA ALA A 200 -17.95 9.68 -6.14
C ALA A 200 -19.33 9.60 -5.48
N THR A 201 -20.29 9.03 -6.21
CA THR A 201 -21.68 8.95 -5.79
C THR A 201 -21.93 7.62 -5.10
N HIS A 202 -22.44 7.66 -3.86
CA HIS A 202 -22.84 6.45 -3.16
C HIS A 202 -23.96 5.74 -3.93
N ARG A 203 -23.74 4.45 -4.19
CA ARG A 203 -24.69 3.56 -4.88
C ARG A 203 -25.47 2.74 -3.86
N ARG A 204 -24.78 2.06 -2.95
CA ARG A 204 -25.39 1.17 -1.94
C ARG A 204 -24.41 0.73 -0.85
N THR A 205 -24.97 0.28 0.26
CA THR A 205 -24.25 -0.41 1.34
C THR A 205 -24.57 -1.89 1.32
N ILE A 206 -23.56 -2.74 1.49
CA ILE A 206 -23.69 -4.20 1.49
C ILE A 206 -23.33 -4.73 2.87
N GLU A 207 -24.33 -5.29 3.54
CA GLU A 207 -24.19 -5.99 4.81
C GLU A 207 -24.44 -7.49 4.61
N SER A 208 -23.65 -8.33 5.26
CA SER A 208 -23.82 -9.78 5.21
C SER A 208 -23.20 -10.44 6.44
N GLY A 209 -23.80 -11.53 6.91
CA GLY A 209 -23.23 -12.36 7.98
C GLY A 209 -21.88 -13.01 7.61
N PHE A 210 -21.50 -13.01 6.33
CA PHE A 210 -20.19 -13.47 5.86
C PHE A 210 -19.10 -12.39 5.90
N ILE A 211 -19.47 -11.13 6.15
CA ILE A 211 -18.54 -10.00 6.29
C ILE A 211 -18.32 -9.79 7.79
N LEU A 212 -17.26 -10.39 8.32
CA LEU A 212 -16.96 -10.37 9.75
C LEU A 212 -15.83 -9.38 10.07
N THR A 213 -14.66 -9.61 9.48
CA THR A 213 -13.45 -8.80 9.63
C THR A 213 -12.83 -8.62 8.24
N PRO A 214 -13.56 -7.94 7.32
CA PRO A 214 -13.11 -7.79 5.95
C PRO A 214 -11.75 -7.07 5.90
N ASN A 215 -10.82 -7.55 5.08
CA ASN A 215 -9.47 -7.00 5.00
C ASN A 215 -9.13 -6.47 3.61
N ASN A 216 -9.00 -7.38 2.65
CA ASN A 216 -8.78 -7.08 1.23
C ASN A 216 -10.09 -7.33 0.47
N ILE A 217 -10.40 -6.44 -0.48
CA ILE A 217 -11.54 -6.58 -1.39
C ILE A 217 -11.05 -6.63 -2.85
N VAL A 218 -11.77 -7.34 -3.72
CA VAL A 218 -11.51 -7.38 -5.16
C VAL A 218 -12.81 -7.20 -5.93
N GLY A 219 -12.96 -6.11 -6.67
CA GLY A 219 -14.09 -5.81 -7.55
C GLY A 219 -14.01 -6.63 -8.84
N MET A 220 -15.05 -7.43 -9.12
CA MET A 220 -15.09 -8.30 -10.31
C MET A 220 -16.01 -7.75 -11.40
N SER A 221 -17.02 -6.98 -11.01
CA SER A 221 -17.95 -6.27 -11.90
C SER A 221 -18.58 -5.13 -11.12
N GLU A 222 -19.58 -4.47 -11.71
CA GLU A 222 -20.46 -3.51 -11.03
C GLU A 222 -21.26 -4.07 -9.85
N SER A 223 -21.43 -5.40 -9.80
CA SER A 223 -22.34 -6.07 -8.89
C SER A 223 -21.71 -7.21 -8.10
N SER A 224 -20.47 -7.59 -8.41
CA SER A 224 -19.79 -8.73 -7.80
C SER A 224 -18.38 -8.35 -7.34
N PHE A 225 -17.99 -8.90 -6.18
CA PHE A 225 -16.69 -8.72 -5.58
C PHE A 225 -16.33 -9.94 -4.73
N TYR A 226 -15.05 -10.12 -4.44
CA TYR A 226 -14.54 -11.03 -3.40
C TYR A 226 -14.04 -10.21 -2.22
N VAL A 227 -14.15 -10.76 -1.01
CA VAL A 227 -13.61 -10.14 0.20
C VAL A 227 -12.99 -11.20 1.10
N SER A 228 -11.82 -10.92 1.66
CA SER A 228 -11.17 -11.77 2.65
C SER A 228 -11.64 -11.41 4.06
N ASN A 229 -11.60 -12.35 5.01
CA ASN A 229 -11.77 -12.05 6.43
C ASN A 229 -10.49 -12.44 7.19
N ASP A 230 -9.92 -11.51 7.95
CA ASP A 230 -8.74 -11.78 8.79
C ASP A 230 -8.95 -12.89 9.83
N HIS A 231 -10.15 -12.88 10.41
CA HIS A 231 -10.51 -13.67 11.57
C HIS A 231 -11.82 -14.43 11.34
N LYS A 232 -11.96 -15.58 12.00
CA LYS A 232 -13.21 -16.34 12.02
C LYS A 232 -14.31 -15.68 12.89
N LYS A 233 -13.92 -14.69 13.70
CA LYS A 233 -14.78 -13.98 14.66
C LYS A 233 -14.42 -12.50 14.63
N LYS A 234 -15.38 -11.63 14.92
CA LYS A 234 -15.20 -10.16 14.93
C LYS A 234 -14.17 -9.65 15.93
N VAL A 235 -13.87 -10.44 16.97
CA VAL A 235 -12.84 -10.16 17.98
C VAL A 235 -11.91 -11.36 18.08
N HIS A 236 -10.60 -11.13 17.97
CA HIS A 236 -9.59 -12.18 17.95
C HIS A 236 -8.23 -11.68 18.49
N TRP A 237 -7.35 -12.58 18.96
CA TRP A 237 -6.14 -12.20 19.70
C TRP A 237 -4.83 -12.32 18.91
N LEU A 238 -4.84 -12.93 17.71
CA LEU A 238 -3.65 -13.06 16.84
C LEU A 238 -3.86 -12.31 15.53
N PRO A 239 -3.02 -11.31 15.19
CA PRO A 239 -3.00 -10.72 13.86
C PRO A 239 -2.30 -11.64 12.84
N ARG A 240 -2.57 -11.41 11.56
CA ARG A 240 -1.89 -12.09 10.45
C ARG A 240 -0.63 -11.33 10.03
N ALA A 241 0.32 -12.04 9.41
CA ALA A 241 1.63 -11.49 9.01
C ALA A 241 1.59 -10.74 7.66
N THR A 242 0.56 -11.01 6.87
CA THR A 242 0.33 -10.48 5.52
C THR A 242 -1.05 -9.85 5.50
N ASP A 243 -1.13 -8.62 5.01
CA ASP A 243 -2.33 -7.79 5.04
C ASP A 243 -3.03 -7.83 3.66
N ASN A 244 -2.54 -7.06 2.70
CA ASN A 244 -3.08 -6.99 1.34
C ASN A 244 -2.19 -7.70 0.31
N ILE A 245 -2.83 -8.13 -0.79
CA ILE A 245 -2.19 -8.83 -1.90
C ILE A 245 -2.48 -8.11 -3.21
N HIS A 246 -1.44 -7.87 -4.01
CA HIS A 246 -1.56 -7.34 -5.36
C HIS A 246 -1.24 -8.40 -6.40
N LEU A 247 -2.11 -8.54 -7.40
CA LEU A 247 -1.90 -9.41 -8.55
C LEU A 247 -1.35 -8.61 -9.74
N THR A 248 -0.26 -9.07 -10.32
CA THR A 248 0.27 -8.52 -11.57
C THR A 248 -0.39 -9.20 -12.78
N PRO A 249 -0.40 -8.58 -13.98
CA PRO A 249 -0.89 -9.19 -15.22
C PRO A 249 -0.14 -10.46 -15.62
N SER A 250 1.12 -10.60 -15.18
CA SER A 250 1.88 -11.84 -15.37
C SER A 250 1.39 -13.00 -14.50
N GLY A 251 0.39 -12.77 -13.63
CA GLY A 251 -0.09 -13.73 -12.65
C GLY A 251 0.77 -13.81 -11.38
N ALA A 252 1.86 -13.04 -11.27
CA ALA A 252 2.65 -12.99 -10.05
C ALA A 252 1.90 -12.22 -8.95
N ILE A 253 1.99 -12.75 -7.73
CA ILE A 253 1.47 -12.17 -6.49
C ILE A 253 2.55 -11.32 -5.85
N ILE A 254 2.21 -10.10 -5.46
CA ILE A 254 3.07 -9.18 -4.70
C ILE A 254 2.40 -8.92 -3.36
N THR A 255 3.16 -9.05 -2.28
CA THR A 255 2.62 -8.94 -0.92
C THR A 255 3.53 -8.08 -0.06
N ALA A 256 2.91 -7.13 0.65
CA ALA A 256 3.54 -6.42 1.76
C ALA A 256 3.48 -7.30 3.00
N ASN A 257 4.63 -7.45 3.67
CA ASN A 257 4.77 -8.33 4.82
C ASN A 257 5.38 -7.58 6.00
N ILE A 258 4.91 -7.97 7.18
CA ILE A 258 5.37 -7.43 8.45
C ILE A 258 6.29 -8.48 9.08
N PRO A 259 7.62 -8.42 8.82
CA PRO A 259 8.57 -9.43 9.30
C PRO A 259 8.71 -9.46 10.84
N ALA A 260 8.22 -8.45 11.57
CA ALA A 260 8.26 -8.40 13.03
C ALA A 260 6.90 -7.94 13.59
N ILE A 261 5.94 -8.85 13.65
CA ILE A 261 4.54 -8.58 14.08
C ILE A 261 4.50 -7.91 15.45
N ALA A 262 5.35 -8.34 16.40
CA ALA A 262 5.41 -7.73 17.73
C ALA A 262 5.79 -6.23 17.68
N LYS A 263 6.72 -5.84 16.80
CA LYS A 263 7.08 -4.43 16.60
C LYS A 263 5.94 -3.65 15.96
N PHE A 264 5.27 -4.23 14.97
CA PHE A 264 4.08 -3.61 14.36
C PHE A 264 2.95 -3.38 15.36
N ILE A 265 2.58 -4.39 16.14
CA ILE A 265 1.57 -4.25 17.19
C ILE A 265 2.00 -3.16 18.19
N GLY A 266 3.26 -3.16 18.61
CA GLY A 266 3.82 -2.15 19.52
C GLY A 266 3.69 -0.74 18.96
N MET A 267 4.12 -0.56 17.70
CA MET A 267 4.00 0.70 16.96
C MET A 267 2.55 1.18 16.87
N VAL A 268 1.58 0.28 16.64
CA VAL A 268 0.17 0.67 16.57
C VAL A 268 -0.42 1.00 17.92
N LYS A 269 -0.26 0.12 18.90
CA LYS A 269 -0.90 0.23 20.23
C LYS A 269 -0.36 1.38 21.06
N LYS A 270 0.91 1.74 20.90
CA LYS A 270 1.55 2.79 21.68
C LYS A 270 1.47 4.16 21.01
N TYR A 271 0.86 4.29 19.82
CA TYR A 271 0.60 5.61 19.26
C TYR A 271 -0.60 6.27 19.97
N PRO A 272 -0.55 7.58 20.32
CA PRO A 272 0.51 8.56 20.08
C PRO A 272 1.54 8.68 21.22
N THR A 273 1.47 7.83 22.25
CA THR A 273 2.36 7.90 23.43
C THR A 273 3.83 7.65 23.09
N ASP A 274 4.10 6.89 22.04
CA ASP A 274 5.45 6.61 21.53
C ASP A 274 5.41 6.68 19.99
N LYS A 275 5.91 7.79 19.44
CA LYS A 275 5.85 8.11 18.00
C LYS A 275 7.09 7.66 17.23
N GLU A 276 8.11 7.18 17.95
CA GLU A 276 9.40 6.74 17.39
C GLU A 276 9.39 5.26 17.04
N LEU A 277 8.44 4.49 17.61
CA LEU A 277 8.28 3.09 17.24
C LEU A 277 7.98 2.95 15.75
N SER A 278 8.69 2.00 15.15
CA SER A 278 8.61 1.69 13.75
C SER A 278 8.58 0.17 13.54
N SER A 279 8.10 -0.23 12.37
CA SER A 279 7.96 -1.64 12.00
C SER A 279 8.67 -1.91 10.70
N PRO A 280 9.60 -2.89 10.65
CA PRO A 280 10.28 -3.23 9.40
C PRO A 280 9.28 -3.73 8.36
N VAL A 281 9.68 -3.66 7.09
CA VAL A 281 8.84 -4.02 5.94
C VAL A 281 9.62 -4.94 5.02
N GLU A 282 8.95 -5.95 4.47
CA GLU A 282 9.44 -6.73 3.34
C GLU A 282 8.36 -6.85 2.27
N VAL A 283 8.74 -6.77 1.00
CA VAL A 283 7.86 -7.07 -0.13
C VAL A 283 8.35 -8.33 -0.82
N TRP A 284 7.43 -9.27 -0.99
CA TRP A 284 7.71 -10.54 -1.63
C TRP A 284 6.90 -10.70 -2.92
N ARG A 285 7.53 -11.30 -3.92
CA ARG A 285 6.94 -11.73 -5.17
C ARG A 285 6.83 -13.25 -5.18
N VAL A 286 5.67 -13.75 -5.54
CA VAL A 286 5.37 -15.17 -5.70
C VAL A 286 4.91 -15.38 -7.12
N SER A 287 5.63 -16.19 -7.90
CA SER A 287 5.34 -16.44 -9.32
C SER A 287 5.48 -17.93 -9.64
N ASN A 288 4.89 -18.40 -10.74
CA ASN A 288 5.12 -19.76 -11.20
C ASN A 288 6.60 -19.97 -11.50
N SER A 289 7.15 -21.14 -11.14
CA SER A 289 8.52 -21.50 -11.49
C SER A 289 8.63 -21.69 -13.00
N SER A 290 9.63 -21.07 -13.65
CA SER A 290 9.97 -21.39 -15.04
C SER A 290 10.31 -22.89 -15.17
N PHE A 291 9.89 -23.51 -16.28
CA PHE A 291 10.12 -24.92 -16.62
C PHE A 291 11.55 -25.37 -16.27
N GLY A 292 11.69 -26.47 -15.51
CA GLY A 292 12.98 -27.11 -15.22
C GLY A 292 13.40 -27.25 -13.74
N LYS A 293 12.63 -26.70 -12.78
CA LYS A 293 12.84 -26.91 -11.33
C LYS A 293 11.78 -27.77 -10.64
N GLU A 294 10.87 -28.35 -11.40
CA GLU A 294 9.75 -29.16 -10.89
C GLU A 294 10.19 -30.45 -10.20
N PHE A 295 11.39 -30.95 -10.51
CA PHE A 295 11.93 -32.19 -9.92
C PHE A 295 12.25 -32.11 -8.41
N VAL A 296 12.11 -30.95 -7.76
CA VAL A 296 12.30 -30.77 -6.30
C VAL A 296 11.03 -30.24 -5.60
N GLY A 297 9.85 -30.37 -6.21
CA GLY A 297 8.57 -30.05 -5.56
C GLY A 297 8.26 -28.55 -5.37
N GLY A 298 9.09 -27.66 -5.90
CA GLY A 298 8.84 -26.21 -5.88
C GLY A 298 8.05 -25.76 -7.10
N LYS A 299 6.72 -25.78 -7.03
CA LYS A 299 5.82 -25.27 -8.10
C LYS A 299 5.83 -23.74 -8.24
N VAL A 300 6.47 -23.04 -7.30
CA VAL A 300 6.35 -21.59 -7.13
C VAL A 300 7.72 -21.01 -6.77
N GLN A 301 8.10 -19.93 -7.45
CA GLN A 301 9.25 -19.11 -7.10
C GLN A 301 8.81 -18.02 -6.12
N VAL A 302 9.54 -17.91 -5.01
CA VAL A 302 9.32 -16.89 -3.99
C VAL A 302 10.57 -16.03 -3.89
N GLU A 303 10.43 -14.75 -4.19
CA GLU A 303 11.52 -13.78 -4.24
C GLU A 303 11.21 -12.60 -3.34
N LYS A 304 12.17 -12.19 -2.51
CA LYS A 304 12.09 -10.91 -1.81
C LYS A 304 12.56 -9.82 -2.77
N ILE A 305 11.70 -8.85 -3.05
CA ILE A 305 11.99 -7.78 -4.03
C ILE A 305 12.24 -6.42 -3.39
N PHE A 306 11.87 -6.25 -2.12
CA PHE A 306 12.15 -5.06 -1.31
C PHE A 306 12.23 -5.42 0.17
N ALA A 307 13.06 -4.71 0.92
CA ALA A 307 13.05 -4.75 2.38
C ALA A 307 13.63 -3.47 2.97
N ASP A 308 13.06 -3.04 4.10
CA ASP A 308 13.48 -1.88 4.84
C ASP A 308 13.47 -2.16 6.35
N ASP A 309 14.52 -1.70 7.04
CA ASP A 309 14.69 -1.79 8.49
C ASP A 309 13.97 -0.68 9.26
N SER A 310 13.00 -0.03 8.63
CA SER A 310 12.21 1.10 9.13
C SER A 310 12.90 2.45 9.08
N ARG A 311 13.89 2.63 8.21
CA ARG A 311 14.51 3.93 7.97
C ARG A 311 13.79 4.71 6.90
N GLU A 312 13.42 4.04 5.82
CA GLU A 312 12.73 4.69 4.69
C GLU A 312 11.23 4.41 4.72
N VAL A 313 10.83 3.20 5.12
CA VAL A 313 9.43 2.75 5.08
C VAL A 313 9.10 1.94 6.33
N SER A 314 7.97 2.22 6.98
CA SER A 314 7.56 1.57 8.21
C SER A 314 6.10 1.10 8.20
N GLY A 315 5.91 -0.20 8.42
CA GLY A 315 4.58 -0.77 8.65
C GLY A 315 3.65 -0.69 7.45
N THR A 316 4.19 -0.93 6.25
CA THR A 316 3.40 -1.08 5.03
C THR A 316 2.42 -2.24 5.13
N THR A 317 1.17 -1.97 4.75
CA THR A 317 0.06 -2.92 4.72
C THR A 317 -0.41 -3.19 3.29
N GLY A 318 -0.31 -2.20 2.40
CA GLY A 318 -0.66 -2.29 0.98
C GLY A 318 0.53 -2.05 0.07
N VAL A 319 0.59 -2.80 -1.03
CA VAL A 319 1.58 -2.61 -2.09
C VAL A 319 0.94 -2.85 -3.45
N ALA A 320 1.27 -2.03 -4.44
CA ALA A 320 0.95 -2.28 -5.84
C ALA A 320 2.17 -2.04 -6.73
N VAL A 321 2.13 -2.63 -7.93
CA VAL A 321 3.14 -2.42 -8.96
C VAL A 321 2.56 -1.54 -10.06
N TRP A 322 3.25 -0.44 -10.36
CA TRP A 322 2.92 0.40 -11.49
C TRP A 322 4.19 0.77 -12.27
N ARG A 323 4.22 0.38 -13.55
CA ARG A 323 5.45 0.36 -14.37
C ARG A 323 6.56 -0.38 -13.61
N SER A 324 7.72 0.25 -13.44
CA SER A 324 8.88 -0.29 -12.73
C SER A 324 8.96 0.15 -11.26
N ASN A 325 7.86 0.66 -10.68
CA ASN A 325 7.81 1.19 -9.32
C ASN A 325 6.93 0.34 -8.39
N LEU A 326 7.36 0.25 -7.13
CA LEU A 326 6.53 -0.21 -6.02
C LEU A 326 5.81 0.99 -5.41
N ILE A 327 4.49 0.94 -5.36
CA ILE A 327 3.65 1.91 -4.66
C ILE A 327 3.25 1.26 -3.35
N MET A 328 3.63 1.84 -2.22
CA MET A 328 3.47 1.23 -0.90
C MET A 328 2.71 2.18 0.01
N THR A 329 1.75 1.65 0.77
CA THR A 329 1.24 2.41 1.92
C THR A 329 2.34 2.47 2.98
N ASP A 330 2.58 3.63 3.57
CA ASP A 330 3.53 3.76 4.66
C ASP A 330 2.84 4.39 5.86
N ARG A 331 3.08 3.85 7.05
CA ARG A 331 2.70 4.53 8.27
C ARG A 331 3.85 5.44 8.67
N GLN A 332 3.75 6.69 8.19
CA GLN A 332 4.63 7.82 8.47
C GLN A 332 5.57 7.59 9.67
N ILE A 333 6.85 7.37 9.37
CA ILE A 333 7.92 7.57 10.36
C ILE A 333 7.97 9.08 10.62
N THR A 334 7.74 9.47 11.87
CA THR A 334 7.62 10.87 12.30
C THR A 334 8.97 11.59 12.37
N ASN A 335 9.82 11.49 11.34
CA ASN A 335 11.23 11.88 11.47
C ASN A 335 11.71 12.91 10.42
N GLU A 336 10.85 13.70 9.77
CA GLU A 336 11.39 14.78 8.91
C GLU A 336 11.99 15.93 9.71
N VAL A 337 11.36 16.31 10.83
CA VAL A 337 11.89 17.33 11.74
C VAL A 337 13.09 16.78 12.51
N ASP A 338 13.00 15.55 13.03
CA ASP A 338 14.11 14.94 13.77
C ASP A 338 15.30 14.54 12.88
N ARG A 339 15.11 14.04 11.65
CA ARG A 339 16.23 13.86 10.70
C ARG A 339 16.86 15.19 10.29
N SER A 340 16.05 16.25 10.18
CA SER A 340 16.59 17.58 9.90
C SER A 340 17.38 18.11 11.10
N LEU A 341 16.89 17.91 12.33
CA LEU A 341 17.63 18.24 13.55
C LEU A 341 18.88 17.39 13.74
N GLU A 342 18.85 16.11 13.40
CA GLU A 342 19.98 15.19 13.52
C GLU A 342 21.05 15.49 12.47
N ARG A 343 20.64 15.85 11.24
CA ARG A 343 21.55 16.44 10.25
C ARG A 343 22.14 17.76 10.75
N CYS A 344 21.35 18.63 11.37
CA CYS A 344 21.85 19.87 11.98
C CYS A 344 22.85 19.59 13.12
N LYS A 345 22.60 18.60 13.99
CA LYS A 345 23.55 18.20 15.04
C LYS A 345 24.86 17.66 14.46
N VAL A 346 24.80 16.87 13.39
CA VAL A 346 26.00 16.41 12.67
C VAL A 346 26.78 17.60 12.10
N TYR A 347 26.11 18.63 11.58
CA TYR A 347 26.76 19.87 11.14
C TYR A 347 27.33 20.68 12.32
N GLU A 348 26.61 20.80 13.44
CA GLU A 348 27.10 21.48 14.65
C GLU A 348 28.34 20.79 15.22
N ASP A 349 28.36 19.46 15.31
CA ASP A 349 29.52 18.69 15.77
C ASP A 349 30.70 18.84 14.81
N ARG A 350 30.46 18.88 13.49
CA ARG A 350 31.49 19.13 12.48
C ARG A 350 32.06 20.54 12.59
N ILE A 351 31.21 21.54 12.82
CA ILE A 351 31.61 22.94 13.07
C ILE A 351 32.44 23.02 14.35
N LYS A 352 32.04 22.33 15.41
CA LYS A 352 32.78 22.27 16.66
C LYS A 352 34.16 21.63 16.48
N GLN A 353 34.24 20.50 15.78
CA GLN A 353 35.53 19.87 15.44
C GLN A 353 36.44 20.76 14.58
N LEU A 354 35.86 21.53 13.65
CA LEU A 354 36.59 22.51 12.84
C LEU A 354 37.09 23.68 13.70
N LYS A 355 36.27 24.20 14.63
CA LYS A 355 36.67 25.25 15.60
C LYS A 355 37.79 24.75 16.51
N ASP A 356 37.67 23.56 17.08
CA ASP A 356 38.71 22.94 17.93
C ASP A 356 40.02 22.68 17.14
N SER A 357 39.93 22.32 15.86
CA SER A 357 41.10 22.18 14.96
C SER A 357 41.73 23.52 14.59
N LEU A 358 40.94 24.59 14.47
CA LEU A 358 41.43 25.94 14.25
C LEU A 358 42.14 26.49 15.49
N ASP A 359 41.56 26.29 16.67
CA ASP A 359 42.13 26.74 17.94
C ASP A 359 43.42 25.98 18.27
N SER A 360 43.48 24.67 18.00
CA SER A 360 44.71 23.88 18.16
C SER A 360 45.80 24.26 17.14
N ASN A 361 45.43 24.63 15.90
CA ASN A 361 46.37 25.19 14.92
C ASN A 361 46.80 26.62 15.26
N SER A 362 45.97 27.39 15.97
CA SER A 362 46.35 28.71 16.49
C SER A 362 47.40 28.64 17.60
N LEU A 363 47.47 27.51 18.33
CA LEU A 363 48.47 27.25 19.36
C LEU A 363 49.83 26.78 18.81
N SER A 364 49.95 26.40 17.53
CA SER A 364 51.20 25.84 16.98
C SER A 364 51.97 26.73 16.00
N ILE A 365 51.50 27.94 15.64
CA ILE A 365 52.17 28.77 14.63
C ILE A 365 52.43 30.21 15.11
N ARG A 366 53.41 30.34 16.02
CA ARG A 366 54.22 31.57 16.10
C ARG A 366 55.26 31.53 14.97
N THR A 367 54.85 31.99 13.77
CA THR A 367 55.63 32.73 12.76
C THR A 367 54.91 32.62 11.41
N GLY A 368 54.17 33.66 11.03
CA GLY A 368 53.46 33.73 9.74
C GLY A 368 52.29 34.73 9.72
N GLN A 369 52.45 35.91 10.31
CA GLN A 369 51.39 36.91 10.45
C GLN A 369 51.19 37.72 9.16
N SER A 370 50.30 37.24 8.29
CA SER A 370 49.46 38.05 7.39
C SER A 370 48.51 37.16 6.57
N HIS A 371 49.02 36.02 6.07
CA HIS A 371 48.22 35.06 5.30
C HIS A 371 47.25 34.26 6.18
N LEU A 372 47.63 33.98 7.43
CA LEU A 372 46.79 33.30 8.42
C LEU A 372 45.61 34.16 8.90
N THR A 373 45.78 35.49 8.99
CA THR A 373 44.67 36.39 9.37
C THR A 373 43.61 36.43 8.27
N TYR A 374 44.03 36.37 7.00
CA TYR A 374 43.12 36.30 5.87
C TYR A 374 42.36 34.96 5.84
N LEU A 375 43.05 33.84 6.01
CA LEU A 375 42.41 32.50 6.04
C LEU A 375 41.49 32.33 7.25
N ASN A 376 41.89 32.83 8.43
CA ASN A 376 41.04 32.79 9.63
C ASN A 376 39.80 33.70 9.47
N HIS A 377 39.95 34.85 8.82
CA HIS A 377 38.82 35.72 8.50
C HIS A 377 37.87 35.08 7.48
N GLN A 378 38.39 34.40 6.46
CA GLN A 378 37.58 33.66 5.48
C GLN A 378 36.85 32.47 6.13
N SER A 379 37.51 31.69 7.01
CA SER A 379 36.84 30.60 7.73
C SER A 379 35.76 31.12 8.69
N GLU A 380 36.00 32.23 9.37
CA GLU A 380 35.00 32.90 10.22
C GLU A 380 33.81 33.42 9.42
N GLN A 381 34.04 33.96 8.20
CA GLN A 381 32.95 34.39 7.32
C GLN A 381 32.12 33.21 6.81
N VAL A 382 32.75 32.11 6.42
CA VAL A 382 32.06 30.88 6.01
C VAL A 382 31.24 30.30 7.18
N LEU A 383 31.81 30.26 8.39
CA LEU A 383 31.10 29.80 9.58
C LEU A 383 29.87 30.66 9.89
N ARG A 384 29.98 32.00 9.83
CA ARG A 384 28.83 32.90 10.02
C ARG A 384 27.77 32.74 8.95
N SER A 385 28.17 32.49 7.70
CA SER A 385 27.24 32.21 6.61
C SER A 385 26.47 30.92 6.87
N ILE A 386 27.14 29.86 7.33
CA ILE A 386 26.50 28.58 7.67
C ILE A 386 25.56 28.74 8.87
N GLU A 387 25.98 29.44 9.93
CA GLU A 387 25.15 29.71 11.11
C GLU A 387 23.90 30.54 10.75
N SER A 388 24.05 31.54 9.86
CA SER A 388 22.94 32.34 9.35
C SER A 388 21.94 31.53 8.51
N GLU A 389 22.44 30.69 7.60
CA GLU A 389 21.60 29.85 6.74
C GLU A 389 20.84 28.80 7.58
N SER A 390 21.52 28.20 8.57
CA SER A 390 20.92 27.27 9.52
C SER A 390 19.79 27.93 10.32
N LYS A 391 20.03 29.13 10.85
CA LYS A 391 19.00 29.89 11.59
C LYS A 391 17.81 30.26 10.71
N ARG A 392 18.05 30.67 9.46
CA ARG A 392 17.00 30.96 8.47
C ARG A 392 16.13 29.72 8.18
N LEU A 393 16.74 28.54 8.03
CA LEU A 393 16.03 27.28 7.86
C LEU A 393 15.18 26.92 9.09
N ILE A 394 15.72 27.10 10.30
CA ILE A 394 14.98 26.88 11.56
C ILE A 394 13.77 27.81 11.67
N ASP A 395 13.93 29.09 11.29
CA ASP A 395 12.84 30.07 11.32
C ASP A 395 11.77 29.76 10.26
N GLN A 396 12.15 29.28 9.06
CA GLN A 396 11.21 28.82 8.03
C GLN A 396 10.41 27.60 8.48
N ILE A 397 11.07 26.62 9.11
CA ILE A 397 10.40 25.42 9.66
C ILE A 397 9.44 25.82 10.79
N SER A 398 9.85 26.75 11.66
CA SER A 398 9.03 27.26 12.77
C SER A 398 7.85 28.10 12.30
N ALA A 399 7.99 28.83 11.19
CA ALA A 399 6.91 29.58 10.56
C ALA A 399 5.88 28.63 9.93
N SER A 400 6.33 27.58 9.23
CA SER A 400 5.46 26.55 8.66
C SER A 400 4.69 25.78 9.74
N SER A 401 5.28 25.52 10.91
CA SER A 401 4.55 24.88 12.03
C SER A 401 3.46 25.77 12.64
N LYS A 402 3.66 27.10 12.65
CA LYS A 402 2.65 28.06 13.17
C LYS A 402 1.45 28.22 12.23
N VAL A 403 1.61 28.07 10.92
CA VAL A 403 0.50 28.13 9.96
C VAL A 403 -0.52 27.01 10.19
N TYR A 404 -0.08 25.82 10.63
CA TYR A 404 -0.97 24.70 10.97
C TYR A 404 -1.76 24.85 12.29
N SER A 405 -1.53 25.94 13.04
CA SER A 405 -2.21 26.19 14.34
C SER A 405 -3.21 27.36 14.32
N ARG A 406 -3.47 27.98 13.17
CA ARG A 406 -4.52 28.99 13.01
C ARG A 406 -5.77 28.40 12.34
N LYS A 407 -6.93 28.54 13.00
CA LYS A 407 -8.26 28.25 12.43
C LYS A 407 -8.44 28.99 11.09
N PRO A 408 -9.11 28.39 10.08
CA PRO A 408 -9.31 29.04 8.80
C PRO A 408 -10.26 30.22 8.96
N ASN A 409 -9.80 31.41 8.56
CA ASN A 409 -10.65 32.57 8.34
C ASN A 409 -11.17 32.52 6.90
N LYS A 410 -12.47 32.79 6.72
CA LYS A 410 -13.13 32.85 5.41
C LYS A 410 -12.54 34.02 4.59
N ASN A 411 -12.42 33.80 3.29
CA ASN A 411 -11.99 34.73 2.22
C ASN A 411 -10.51 34.63 1.82
N TYR A 412 -10.21 33.75 0.86
CA TYR A 412 -9.12 33.94 -0.11
C TYR A 412 -9.45 33.13 -1.38
N GLU A 413 -10.49 33.56 -2.09
CA GLU A 413 -10.52 33.44 -3.55
C GLU A 413 -9.87 34.71 -4.13
N GLN A 414 -9.25 34.58 -5.30
CA GLN A 414 -8.52 35.62 -6.05
C GLN A 414 -7.06 35.82 -5.66
N SER A 415 -6.20 34.95 -6.17
CA SER A 415 -5.02 35.32 -6.97
C SER A 415 -4.13 34.08 -7.10
N PHE A 416 -4.00 33.52 -8.30
CA PHE A 416 -2.76 32.92 -8.83
C PHE A 416 -3.02 32.49 -10.28
N ASN A 417 -3.33 33.48 -11.12
CA ASN A 417 -3.20 33.40 -12.57
C ASN A 417 -2.00 34.26 -12.95
N SER A 418 -0.81 33.67 -12.95
CA SER A 418 0.36 34.08 -13.77
C SER A 418 1.61 33.37 -13.26
N SER A 419 2.15 32.49 -14.10
CA SER A 419 3.59 32.28 -14.36
C SER A 419 3.80 30.89 -14.96
N ARG A 420 3.45 30.76 -16.24
CA ARG A 420 4.05 29.77 -17.13
C ARG A 420 5.44 30.27 -17.51
N LYS A 421 6.49 29.49 -17.22
CA LYS A 421 7.76 29.44 -17.96
C LYS A 421 8.59 28.28 -17.41
N GLY A 422 8.65 27.18 -18.17
CA GLY A 422 9.57 26.07 -17.92
C GLY A 422 10.94 26.33 -18.59
N PRO A 423 12.03 25.71 -18.10
CA PRO A 423 13.30 25.64 -18.80
C PRO A 423 13.41 24.40 -19.72
N PRO A 424 14.37 24.39 -20.66
CA PRO A 424 14.34 23.55 -21.86
C PRO A 424 15.04 22.19 -21.72
N ASN A 425 14.70 21.34 -22.70
CA ASN A 425 15.15 19.99 -23.01
C ASN A 425 16.66 19.70 -22.84
N SER A 426 16.96 18.48 -22.41
CA SER A 426 18.19 17.77 -22.77
C SER A 426 17.84 16.35 -23.22
N GLU A 427 18.13 16.07 -24.49
CA GLU A 427 18.12 14.76 -25.15
C GLU A 427 19.06 13.78 -24.43
N PHE A 428 18.63 12.53 -24.26
CA PHE A 428 19.51 11.37 -24.17
C PHE A 428 18.76 10.11 -24.66
N ASP A 429 19.27 9.62 -25.79
CA ASP A 429 19.12 8.35 -26.50
C ASP A 429 18.16 7.27 -25.99
N GLU A 430 17.16 6.99 -26.83
CA GLU A 430 16.36 5.77 -26.91
C GLU A 430 17.17 4.65 -27.57
N GLU A 431 17.51 3.60 -26.82
CA GLU A 431 17.67 2.27 -27.41
C GLU A 431 17.44 1.19 -26.34
N LEU A 432 16.20 0.68 -26.26
CA LEU A 432 15.80 -0.68 -25.85
C LEU A 432 14.26 -0.77 -25.83
N ASP A 433 13.73 -1.93 -26.25
CA ASP A 433 12.31 -2.33 -26.29
C ASP A 433 11.52 -2.15 -27.61
N LYS A 434 12.12 -2.57 -28.74
CA LYS A 434 11.38 -2.85 -29.98
C LYS A 434 10.87 -4.30 -30.13
N GLU A 435 11.08 -5.19 -29.16
CA GLU A 435 10.66 -6.60 -29.30
C GLU A 435 9.26 -6.93 -28.75
N ASP A 436 8.70 -6.14 -27.82
CA ASP A 436 7.43 -6.50 -27.17
C ASP A 436 6.15 -6.12 -27.94
N VAL A 437 6.24 -5.20 -28.90
CA VAL A 437 5.07 -4.80 -29.72
C VAL A 437 4.81 -5.78 -30.87
N SER A 438 5.80 -6.57 -31.30
CA SER A 438 5.64 -7.49 -32.44
C SER A 438 5.06 -8.88 -32.11
N LEU A 439 5.03 -9.23 -30.81
CA LEU A 439 4.55 -10.54 -30.33
C LEU A 439 3.04 -10.58 -30.08
N ILE A 440 2.39 -9.43 -29.91
CA ILE A 440 0.94 -9.34 -29.65
C ILE A 440 0.13 -9.50 -30.95
N ASP A 441 0.59 -8.95 -32.07
CA ASP A 441 -0.10 -9.08 -33.37
C ASP A 441 0.02 -10.48 -34.00
N LYS A 442 1.11 -11.22 -33.72
CA LYS A 442 1.30 -12.58 -34.25
C LYS A 442 0.49 -13.66 -33.51
N ASN A 443 0.18 -13.46 -32.23
CA ASN A 443 -0.57 -14.45 -31.45
C ASN A 443 -2.09 -14.36 -31.65
N HIS A 444 -2.64 -13.18 -31.95
CA HIS A 444 -4.07 -13.04 -32.27
C HIS A 444 -4.44 -13.63 -33.65
N GLN A 445 -3.55 -13.59 -34.65
CA GLN A 445 -3.83 -14.17 -35.96
C GLN A 445 -3.70 -15.71 -36.01
N ASN A 446 -2.92 -16.33 -35.11
CA ASN A 446 -2.70 -17.77 -35.10
C ASN A 446 -3.77 -18.55 -34.32
N ILE A 447 -4.40 -17.96 -33.30
CA ILE A 447 -5.51 -18.60 -32.58
C ILE A 447 -6.78 -18.65 -33.43
N GLY A 448 -7.01 -17.65 -34.31
CA GLY A 448 -8.13 -17.66 -35.25
C GLY A 448 -8.01 -18.65 -36.42
N ARG A 449 -6.79 -19.12 -36.75
CA ARG A 449 -6.56 -20.12 -37.83
C ARG A 449 -6.56 -21.56 -37.34
N ALA A 450 -6.22 -21.82 -36.07
CA ALA A 450 -6.22 -23.16 -35.51
C ALA A 450 -7.63 -23.76 -35.32
N PHE A 451 -8.66 -22.93 -35.12
CA PHE A 451 -10.04 -23.40 -34.94
C PHE A 451 -10.82 -23.68 -36.25
N LYS A 452 -10.21 -23.50 -37.43
CA LYS A 452 -10.89 -23.69 -38.72
C LYS A 452 -10.43 -24.91 -39.53
N ASN A 453 -9.38 -25.61 -39.11
CA ASN A 453 -8.74 -26.69 -39.89
C ASN A 453 -8.79 -28.10 -39.27
N GLU A 454 -9.46 -28.31 -38.13
CA GLU A 454 -9.64 -29.66 -37.53
C GLU A 454 -11.09 -30.18 -37.62
N SER A 455 -11.77 -29.88 -38.73
CA SER A 455 -12.83 -30.77 -39.22
C SER A 455 -12.37 -31.29 -40.56
N ILE A 456 -12.48 -32.61 -40.78
CA ILE A 456 -12.00 -33.40 -41.93
C ILE A 456 -10.65 -34.11 -41.66
N ASN A 457 -10.69 -35.20 -40.89
CA ASN A 457 -10.33 -36.56 -41.34
C ASN A 457 -10.33 -37.51 -40.13
N GLY A 458 -11.02 -38.64 -40.27
CA GLY A 458 -11.35 -39.55 -39.17
C GLY A 458 -10.43 -40.75 -38.96
N ARG A 459 -10.87 -41.58 -38.00
CA ARG A 459 -10.37 -42.90 -37.52
C ARG A 459 -9.13 -42.76 -36.62
N ASP A 460 -9.07 -43.30 -35.40
CA ASP A 460 -9.51 -44.61 -34.93
C ASP A 460 -10.24 -44.59 -33.56
N ASP A 461 -11.15 -45.56 -33.39
CA ASP A 461 -12.03 -45.78 -32.24
C ASP A 461 -11.32 -46.57 -31.12
N GLU A 462 -10.79 -45.90 -30.09
CA GLU A 462 -10.64 -46.48 -28.73
C GLU A 462 -10.39 -45.43 -27.63
N ASP A 463 -10.03 -44.17 -27.96
CA ASP A 463 -9.83 -43.08 -26.98
C ASP A 463 -11.08 -42.24 -26.67
N ASN A 464 -12.20 -42.52 -27.34
CA ASN A 464 -13.44 -41.73 -27.20
C ASN A 464 -14.24 -42.03 -25.92
N ASP A 465 -13.99 -43.14 -25.22
CA ASP A 465 -14.72 -43.46 -23.99
C ASP A 465 -14.15 -42.71 -22.76
N SER A 466 -12.86 -42.39 -22.78
CA SER A 466 -12.16 -41.61 -21.74
C SER A 466 -12.47 -40.12 -21.83
N LEU A 467 -12.56 -39.58 -23.05
CA LEU A 467 -12.88 -38.17 -23.29
C LEU A 467 -14.36 -37.87 -23.01
N ASN A 468 -15.27 -38.80 -23.36
CA ASN A 468 -16.69 -38.69 -23.01
C ASN A 468 -16.92 -38.81 -21.50
N LYS A 469 -16.18 -39.66 -20.78
CA LYS A 469 -16.24 -39.72 -19.30
C LYS A 469 -15.74 -38.45 -18.62
N PHE A 470 -14.71 -37.80 -19.17
CA PHE A 470 -14.21 -36.52 -18.66
C PHE A 470 -15.16 -35.35 -18.96
N GLN A 471 -15.72 -35.29 -20.17
CA GLN A 471 -16.74 -34.30 -20.53
C GLN A 471 -18.03 -34.47 -19.73
N GLN A 472 -18.48 -35.70 -19.49
CA GLN A 472 -19.68 -35.95 -18.68
C GLN A 472 -19.44 -35.61 -17.20
N SER A 473 -18.27 -35.91 -16.64
CA SER A 473 -17.89 -35.50 -15.29
C SER A 473 -17.79 -33.97 -15.13
N TYR A 474 -17.39 -33.25 -16.19
CA TYR A 474 -17.32 -31.79 -16.22
C TYR A 474 -18.70 -31.15 -16.36
N ILE A 475 -19.60 -31.75 -17.15
CA ILE A 475 -20.99 -31.32 -17.31
C ILE A 475 -21.79 -31.59 -16.01
N ASP A 476 -21.62 -32.77 -15.39
CA ASP A 476 -22.32 -33.13 -14.15
C ASP A 476 -21.85 -32.28 -12.95
N SER A 477 -20.57 -31.91 -12.90
CA SER A 477 -20.03 -30.98 -11.90
C SER A 477 -20.58 -29.56 -12.07
N ASN A 478 -20.73 -29.10 -13.32
CA ASN A 478 -21.39 -27.81 -13.61
C ASN A 478 -22.91 -27.84 -13.36
N HIS A 479 -23.55 -29.01 -13.48
CA HIS A 479 -24.98 -29.16 -13.16
C HIS A 479 -25.26 -29.22 -11.65
N GLN A 480 -24.34 -29.75 -10.85
CA GLN A 480 -24.42 -29.70 -9.37
C GLN A 480 -24.14 -28.30 -8.82
N LEU A 481 -23.18 -27.55 -9.39
CA LEU A 481 -22.93 -26.15 -9.03
C LEU A 481 -24.13 -25.23 -9.35
N ASN A 482 -24.89 -25.52 -10.40
CA ASN A 482 -26.10 -24.76 -10.76
C ASN A 482 -27.34 -25.11 -9.92
N ARG A 483 -27.36 -26.23 -9.18
CA ARG A 483 -28.45 -26.58 -8.25
C ARG A 483 -28.27 -26.02 -6.84
N ALA A 484 -27.12 -25.44 -6.51
CA ALA A 484 -26.90 -24.75 -5.23
C ALA A 484 -27.39 -23.28 -5.21
N ARG A 485 -28.03 -22.81 -6.30
CA ARG A 485 -28.83 -21.56 -6.30
C ARG A 485 -30.18 -21.81 -5.63
N LEU A 486 -30.21 -21.79 -4.31
CA LEU A 486 -31.47 -21.69 -3.58
C LEU A 486 -31.95 -20.24 -3.55
N LYS A 487 -33.17 -20.06 -4.08
CA LYS A 487 -33.98 -18.85 -4.06
C LYS A 487 -34.09 -18.27 -2.65
N VAL A 488 -33.89 -16.97 -2.55
CA VAL A 488 -34.44 -16.15 -1.46
C VAL A 488 -35.29 -15.09 -2.14
N ASN A 489 -36.60 -15.11 -1.83
CA ASN A 489 -37.55 -14.07 -2.20
C ASN A 489 -37.25 -12.78 -1.44
#